data_AF-A0A183I1P0-F1
#
_entry.id   AF-A0A183I1P0-F1
#
_cell.length_a   1.000
_cell.length_b   1.000
_cell.length_c   1.000
_cell.angle_alpha   90.00
_cell.angle_beta   90.00
_cell.angle_gamma   90.00
#
_symmetry.space_group_name_H-M   'P 1'
#
loop_
_entity.id
_entity.type
_entity.pdbx_description
1 polymer ?
#
loop_
_entity_poly.entity_id
_entity_poly.type
_entity_poly.pdbx_seq_one_letter_code
_entity_poly.pdbx_strand_id
1 'polypeptide(L)'
;MGIDKSDVRYVIHHSLPKSLENYYQESGRVGRDGNEAYCILFYRLNDLFRQSTMVCTEKTGVRNLYSVLSYCTQTSECRRSIIAEHFNAEWDSSLCSKMCDICSQINDIEYVDVTDYWRLMLEVLKNVCHAQKTDNNRITGMKLVELTWKKAGSVSRELIELLVAKLILEGYLKVSSVRFCKCEGGSIDMRYTHAIIVRVPNSLKMEKKTKIDLSLAEKQLEELCETLREAGVDIIELSPEEHCLQHNLFTGDAAICINGTALITRPKKNGSRLHEISNLLNQLAWQVIETPQASEHNKEVVLEGSDVLYTGKEVFVGIRKNGTNMEGALVVARTFSDLAVIPITLPGNQPLRHYVSLISTDVLTVGSSKEAKQVIQRMERQATFRYKTLTVKNDDAVNCLNVNDYVIYRQDTPDAKFQILHEPIQMVGITADELAKIGSPISRLVLLTTKMKTLKSLW
;
A
#
# COMPACT_ATOMS: atom_id res chain seq x y z
N MET A 1 14.71 25.62 -22.93
CA MET A 1 14.68 25.42 -24.39
C MET A 1 13.24 25.45 -24.88
N GLY A 2 12.93 26.31 -25.85
CA GLY A 2 11.62 26.31 -26.53
C GLY A 2 11.21 27.69 -27.03
N ILE A 3 10.35 27.70 -28.05
CA ILE A 3 9.80 28.88 -28.73
C ILE A 3 9.29 29.90 -27.70
N ASP A 4 9.81 31.12 -27.77
CA ASP A 4 9.38 32.27 -26.97
C ASP A 4 8.60 33.25 -27.85
N LYS A 5 7.38 32.85 -28.19
CA LYS A 5 6.42 33.67 -28.93
C LYS A 5 5.17 33.83 -28.07
N SER A 6 4.73 35.06 -27.88
CA SER A 6 3.58 35.35 -27.01
C SER A 6 2.23 35.08 -27.69
N ASP A 7 2.20 35.07 -29.02
CA ASP A 7 1.01 35.00 -29.88
C ASP A 7 0.68 33.57 -30.36
N VAL A 8 1.27 32.54 -29.75
CA VAL A 8 0.93 31.15 -30.08
C VAL A 8 -0.53 30.90 -29.68
N ARG A 9 -1.35 30.40 -30.62
CA ARG A 9 -2.79 30.14 -30.41
C ARG A 9 -3.17 28.69 -30.18
N TYR A 10 -2.35 27.76 -30.64
CA TYR A 10 -2.62 26.34 -30.56
C TYR A 10 -1.40 25.57 -30.05
N VAL A 11 -1.62 24.71 -29.07
CA VAL A 11 -0.71 23.63 -28.70
C VAL A 11 -1.50 22.33 -28.83
N ILE A 12 -1.02 21.42 -29.69
CA ILE A 12 -1.70 20.15 -29.96
C ILE A 12 -0.77 19.01 -29.55
N HIS A 13 -1.18 18.25 -28.55
CA HIS A 13 -0.52 17.01 -28.16
C HIS A 13 -1.17 15.86 -28.94
N HIS A 14 -0.38 15.20 -29.78
CA HIS A 14 -0.83 14.07 -30.60
C HIS A 14 -0.60 12.70 -29.92
N SER A 15 -0.17 12.69 -28.67
CA SER A 15 0.11 11.50 -27.86
C SER A 15 0.09 11.90 -26.39
N LEU A 16 -0.18 10.92 -25.52
CA LEU A 16 -0.16 11.10 -24.08
C LEU A 16 1.21 11.65 -23.59
N PRO A 17 1.23 12.80 -22.87
CA PRO A 17 2.42 13.30 -22.21
C PRO A 17 2.97 12.32 -21.17
N LYS A 18 4.28 12.39 -20.91
CA LYS A 18 4.95 11.53 -19.91
C LYS A 18 4.57 11.85 -18.46
N SER A 19 4.17 13.09 -18.20
CA SER A 19 3.79 13.57 -16.88
C SER A 19 2.90 14.81 -16.99
N LEU A 20 2.19 15.14 -15.90
CA LEU A 20 1.38 16.36 -15.83
C LEU A 20 2.25 17.63 -15.85
N GLU A 21 3.48 17.57 -15.34
CA GLU A 21 4.43 18.67 -15.41
C GLU A 21 4.85 18.99 -16.85
N ASN A 22 5.15 17.96 -17.63
CA ASN A 22 5.48 18.14 -19.05
C ASN A 22 4.28 18.74 -19.80
N TYR A 23 3.08 18.21 -19.56
CA TYR A 23 1.86 18.74 -20.16
C TYR A 23 1.60 20.20 -19.76
N TYR A 24 1.75 20.54 -18.49
CA TYR A 24 1.57 21.91 -17.99
C TYR A 24 2.59 22.88 -18.60
N GLN A 25 3.86 22.48 -18.66
CA GLN A 25 4.91 23.31 -19.25
C GLN A 25 4.71 23.53 -20.76
N GLU A 26 4.28 22.50 -21.48
CA GLU A 26 4.04 22.55 -22.92
C GLU A 26 2.77 23.34 -23.27
N SER A 27 1.69 23.13 -22.52
CA SER A 27 0.43 23.88 -22.68
C SER A 27 0.60 25.37 -22.35
N GLY A 28 1.40 25.73 -21.33
CA GLY A 28 1.72 27.12 -20.96
C GLY A 28 2.57 27.91 -21.99
N ARG A 29 2.76 27.37 -23.19
CA ARG A 29 3.37 28.08 -24.33
C ARG A 29 2.35 28.91 -25.12
N VAL A 30 1.06 28.62 -24.97
CA VAL A 30 -0.02 29.26 -25.71
C VAL A 30 -0.57 30.47 -24.93
N GLY A 31 -1.09 31.49 -25.62
CA GLY A 31 -1.90 32.56 -25.02
C GLY A 31 -1.16 33.45 -24.00
N ARG A 32 0.17 33.62 -24.12
CA ARG A 32 0.95 34.46 -23.19
C ARG A 32 0.68 35.96 -23.34
N ASP A 33 0.07 36.35 -24.46
CA ASP A 33 -0.41 37.70 -24.72
C ASP A 33 -1.80 37.97 -24.14
N GLY A 34 -2.39 37.01 -23.40
CA GLY A 34 -3.68 37.15 -22.73
C GLY A 34 -4.89 36.95 -23.65
N ASN A 35 -4.68 36.71 -24.93
CA ASN A 35 -5.76 36.40 -25.88
C ASN A 35 -6.14 34.91 -25.80
N GLU A 36 -7.35 34.59 -26.28
CA GLU A 36 -7.86 33.22 -26.30
C GLU A 36 -6.93 32.28 -27.08
N ALA A 37 -6.76 31.08 -26.53
CA ALA A 37 -5.83 30.09 -26.98
C ALA A 37 -6.31 28.69 -26.60
N TYR A 38 -5.93 27.70 -27.41
CA TYR A 38 -6.38 26.33 -27.24
C TYR A 38 -5.20 25.38 -27.02
N CYS A 39 -5.33 24.56 -25.98
CA CYS A 39 -4.50 23.38 -25.79
C CYS A 39 -5.37 22.14 -25.98
N ILE A 40 -5.01 21.29 -26.94
CA ILE A 40 -5.77 20.09 -27.30
C ILE A 40 -4.88 18.88 -27.06
N LEU A 41 -5.37 17.95 -26.24
CA LEU A 41 -4.70 16.68 -25.97
C LEU A 41 -5.49 15.53 -26.60
N PHE A 42 -4.93 14.96 -27.66
CA PHE A 42 -5.38 13.68 -28.18
C PHE A 42 -4.66 12.54 -27.45
N TYR A 43 -5.43 11.54 -27.00
CA TYR A 43 -4.88 10.34 -26.42
C TYR A 43 -5.68 9.10 -26.82
N ARG A 44 -4.99 7.97 -26.87
CA ARG A 44 -5.57 6.63 -26.90
C ARG A 44 -4.93 5.77 -25.82
N LEU A 45 -5.60 4.71 -25.40
CA LEU A 45 -5.01 3.75 -24.47
C LEU A 45 -3.68 3.17 -25.01
N ASN A 46 -3.52 3.04 -26.32
CA ASN A 46 -2.27 2.57 -26.92
C ASN A 46 -1.06 3.47 -26.58
N ASP A 47 -1.29 4.77 -26.40
CA ASP A 47 -0.24 5.73 -26.06
C ASP A 47 0.32 5.44 -24.66
N LEU A 48 -0.51 4.98 -23.73
CA LEU A 48 -0.09 4.54 -22.41
C LEU A 48 0.98 3.44 -22.52
N PHE A 49 0.73 2.40 -23.33
CA PHE A 49 1.68 1.30 -23.47
C PHE A 49 2.97 1.75 -24.13
N ARG A 50 2.87 2.59 -25.17
CA ARG A 50 4.04 3.14 -25.84
C ARG A 50 4.88 3.98 -24.88
N GLN A 51 4.27 4.94 -24.18
CA GLN A 51 4.98 5.81 -23.23
C GLN A 51 5.50 5.05 -22.03
N SER A 52 4.81 3.99 -21.56
CA SER A 52 5.26 3.18 -20.43
C SER A 52 6.67 2.62 -20.63
N THR A 53 7.02 2.23 -21.87
CA THR A 53 8.38 1.76 -22.21
C THR A 53 9.44 2.86 -22.21
N MET A 54 9.05 4.11 -22.45
CA MET A 54 9.96 5.26 -22.45
C MET A 54 10.25 5.77 -21.04
N VAL A 55 9.31 5.55 -20.10
CA VAL A 55 9.39 6.04 -18.72
C VAL A 55 9.70 4.93 -17.70
N CYS A 56 9.77 3.66 -18.12
CA CYS A 56 9.98 2.53 -17.19
C CYS A 56 11.36 2.51 -16.52
N THR A 57 12.34 3.22 -17.08
CA THR A 57 13.67 3.40 -16.48
C THR A 57 13.71 4.53 -15.46
N GLU A 58 12.69 5.39 -15.44
CA GLU A 58 12.58 6.52 -14.52
C GLU A 58 11.87 6.07 -13.23
N LYS A 59 12.43 6.41 -12.06
CA LYS A 59 11.92 5.96 -10.74
C LYS A 59 10.42 6.25 -10.51
N THR A 60 9.93 7.37 -11.03
CA THR A 60 8.52 7.80 -10.91
C THR A 60 7.80 7.84 -12.24
N GLY A 61 8.43 7.38 -13.33
CA GLY A 61 7.95 7.60 -14.69
C GLY A 61 6.59 6.97 -14.98
N VAL A 62 6.38 5.72 -14.57
CA VAL A 62 5.11 5.01 -14.75
C VAL A 62 4.00 5.66 -13.92
N ARG A 63 4.31 6.08 -12.69
CA ARG A 63 3.36 6.78 -11.81
C ARG A 63 2.93 8.11 -12.43
N ASN A 64 3.88 8.91 -12.90
CA ASN A 64 3.61 10.18 -13.56
C ASN A 64 2.76 10.02 -14.81
N LEU A 65 3.01 8.97 -15.59
CA LEU A 65 2.22 8.63 -16.77
C LEU A 65 0.78 8.25 -16.41
N TYR A 66 0.58 7.51 -15.32
CA TYR A 66 -0.77 7.19 -14.81
C TYR A 66 -1.51 8.43 -14.33
N SER A 67 -0.83 9.42 -13.73
CA SER A 67 -1.46 10.70 -13.40
C SER A 67 -2.02 11.42 -14.63
N VAL A 68 -1.32 11.36 -15.77
CA VAL A 68 -1.83 11.93 -17.04
C VAL A 68 -3.02 11.13 -17.58
N LEU A 69 -2.97 9.80 -17.49
CA LEU A 69 -4.11 8.95 -17.88
C LEU A 69 -5.35 9.23 -17.03
N SER A 70 -5.18 9.37 -15.71
CA SER A 70 -6.23 9.77 -14.77
C SER A 70 -6.80 11.14 -15.15
N TYR A 71 -5.91 12.11 -15.40
CA TYR A 71 -6.30 13.44 -15.87
C TYR A 71 -7.14 13.39 -17.14
N CYS A 72 -6.84 12.52 -18.10
CA CYS A 72 -7.58 12.42 -19.37
C CYS A 72 -8.94 11.71 -19.21
N THR A 73 -9.01 10.70 -18.34
CA THR A 73 -10.20 9.84 -18.17
C THR A 73 -11.20 10.39 -17.17
N GLN A 74 -10.84 11.40 -16.38
CA GLN A 74 -11.76 12.11 -15.49
C GLN A 74 -12.89 12.79 -16.30
N THR A 75 -14.12 12.72 -15.78
CA THR A 75 -15.34 13.21 -16.45
C THR A 75 -16.08 14.29 -15.66
N SER A 76 -15.88 14.40 -14.35
CA SER A 76 -16.67 15.29 -13.48
C SER A 76 -15.90 16.46 -12.87
N GLU A 77 -14.57 16.42 -12.86
CA GLU A 77 -13.74 17.44 -12.19
C GLU A 77 -13.14 18.43 -13.18
N CYS A 78 -13.12 19.72 -12.83
CA CYS A 78 -12.49 20.75 -13.65
C CYS A 78 -11.02 20.40 -13.95
N ARG A 79 -10.63 20.39 -15.24
CA ARG A 79 -9.24 20.09 -15.66
C ARG A 79 -8.20 20.96 -14.95
N ARG A 80 -8.51 22.24 -14.70
CA ARG A 80 -7.60 23.17 -14.01
C ARG A 80 -7.47 22.84 -12.52
N SER A 81 -8.53 22.30 -11.90
CA SER A 81 -8.49 21.84 -10.52
C SER A 81 -7.52 20.67 -10.35
N ILE A 82 -7.55 19.70 -11.27
CA ILE A 82 -6.63 18.54 -11.25
C ILE A 82 -5.17 19.00 -11.39
N ILE A 83 -4.91 19.96 -12.29
CA ILE A 83 -3.56 20.53 -12.46
C ILE A 83 -3.14 21.30 -11.21
N ALA A 84 -4.03 22.11 -10.63
CA ALA A 84 -3.74 22.88 -9.42
C ALA A 84 -3.43 21.96 -8.23
N GLU A 85 -4.23 20.92 -8.02
CA GLU A 85 -3.99 19.89 -7.01
C GLU A 85 -2.62 19.23 -7.19
N HIS A 86 -2.26 18.86 -8.42
CA HIS A 86 -0.95 18.28 -8.75
C HIS A 86 0.23 19.17 -8.32
N PHE A 87 0.08 20.50 -8.40
CA PHE A 87 1.10 21.48 -7.99
C PHE A 87 0.90 22.05 -6.58
N ASN A 88 -0.03 21.51 -5.78
CA ASN A 88 -0.43 22.04 -4.48
C ASN A 88 -0.80 23.54 -4.52
N ALA A 89 -1.47 23.96 -5.59
CA ALA A 89 -2.02 25.30 -5.75
C ALA A 89 -3.51 25.31 -5.41
N GLU A 90 -3.97 26.38 -4.76
CA GLU A 90 -5.40 26.58 -4.52
C GLU A 90 -6.11 26.97 -5.82
N TRP A 91 -7.21 26.29 -6.14
CA TRP A 91 -8.02 26.60 -7.31
C TRP A 91 -9.50 26.36 -7.01
N ASP A 92 -10.32 27.39 -7.22
CA ASP A 92 -11.77 27.24 -7.23
C ASP A 92 -12.24 26.97 -8.66
N SER A 93 -12.92 25.84 -8.87
CA SER A 93 -13.51 25.47 -10.15
C SER A 93 -14.46 26.53 -10.73
N SER A 94 -15.08 27.37 -9.87
CA SER A 94 -15.92 28.50 -10.30
C SER A 94 -15.17 29.51 -11.17
N LEU A 95 -13.85 29.63 -10.98
CA LEU A 95 -12.96 30.53 -11.72
C LEU A 95 -12.55 29.99 -13.10
N CYS A 96 -12.96 28.76 -13.44
CA CYS A 96 -12.64 28.17 -14.74
C CYS A 96 -13.30 28.91 -15.91
N SER A 97 -14.48 29.53 -15.69
CA SER A 97 -15.21 30.29 -16.71
C SER A 97 -15.43 29.50 -18.01
N LYS A 98 -15.74 28.20 -17.90
CA LYS A 98 -15.97 27.27 -19.03
C LYS A 98 -14.77 27.12 -19.98
N MET A 99 -13.56 27.39 -19.51
CA MET A 99 -12.32 27.31 -20.32
C MET A 99 -11.71 25.91 -20.41
N CYS A 100 -12.41 24.87 -19.93
CA CYS A 100 -12.03 23.48 -20.18
C CYS A 100 -13.23 22.68 -20.68
N ASP A 101 -12.96 21.56 -21.33
CA ASP A 101 -13.96 20.65 -21.90
C ASP A 101 -15.04 20.29 -20.87
N ILE A 102 -14.64 19.88 -19.67
CA ILE A 102 -15.57 19.49 -18.59
C ILE A 102 -16.43 20.67 -18.11
N CYS A 103 -15.85 21.82 -17.80
CA CYS A 103 -16.66 22.96 -17.33
C CYS A 103 -17.51 23.60 -18.44
N SER A 104 -17.13 23.40 -19.71
CA SER A 104 -17.89 23.89 -20.85
C SER A 104 -19.11 23.02 -21.16
N GLN A 105 -19.04 21.74 -20.85
CA GLN A 105 -20.09 20.75 -21.09
C GLN A 105 -20.71 20.31 -19.75
N ILE A 106 -21.90 20.81 -19.43
CA ILE A 106 -22.71 20.23 -18.36
C ILE A 106 -23.36 18.98 -18.96
N ASN A 107 -22.60 17.89 -19.04
CA ASN A 107 -23.14 16.61 -19.50
C ASN A 107 -23.71 15.85 -18.30
N ASP A 108 -24.88 15.24 -18.48
CA ASP A 108 -25.36 14.22 -17.57
C ASP A 108 -24.37 13.05 -17.57
N ILE A 109 -23.89 12.68 -16.39
CA ILE A 109 -22.99 11.53 -16.24
C ILE A 109 -23.84 10.27 -16.33
N GLU A 110 -23.67 9.53 -17.42
CA GLU A 110 -24.28 8.21 -17.58
C GLU A 110 -23.40 7.14 -16.90
N TYR A 111 -23.98 6.42 -15.95
CA TYR A 111 -23.33 5.28 -15.32
C TYR A 111 -23.58 4.03 -16.15
N VAL A 112 -22.50 3.40 -16.61
CA VAL A 112 -22.56 2.16 -17.39
C VAL A 112 -22.12 1.01 -16.51
N ASP A 113 -22.97 -0.01 -16.36
CA ASP A 113 -22.58 -1.27 -15.75
C ASP A 113 -21.61 -2.02 -16.68
N VAL A 114 -20.39 -2.24 -16.20
CA VAL A 114 -19.33 -2.91 -16.95
C VAL A 114 -19.09 -4.35 -16.52
N THR A 115 -19.93 -4.90 -15.63
CA THR A 115 -19.71 -6.21 -15.01
C THR A 115 -19.55 -7.33 -16.03
N ASP A 116 -20.39 -7.35 -17.07
CA ASP A 116 -20.32 -8.39 -18.10
C ASP A 116 -19.09 -8.24 -19.01
N TYR A 117 -18.71 -7.01 -19.35
CA TYR A 117 -17.48 -6.75 -20.11
C TYR A 117 -16.25 -7.16 -19.30
N TRP A 118 -16.27 -6.96 -17.98
CA TRP A 118 -15.22 -7.40 -17.08
C TRP A 118 -15.15 -8.93 -17.00
N ARG A 119 -16.29 -9.62 -16.86
CA ARG A 119 -16.35 -11.09 -16.91
C ARG A 119 -15.78 -11.64 -18.22
N LEU A 120 -16.15 -11.06 -19.36
CA LEU A 120 -15.61 -11.41 -20.67
C LEU A 120 -14.10 -11.18 -20.76
N MET A 121 -13.61 -10.06 -20.21
CA MET A 121 -12.18 -9.76 -20.17
C MET A 121 -11.41 -10.78 -19.33
N LEU A 122 -11.95 -11.17 -18.18
CA LEU A 122 -11.40 -12.23 -17.35
C LEU A 122 -11.38 -13.58 -18.07
N GLU A 123 -12.41 -13.92 -18.85
CA GLU A 123 -12.38 -15.11 -19.70
C GLU A 123 -11.31 -15.04 -20.79
N VAL A 124 -11.13 -13.89 -21.44
CA VAL A 124 -10.08 -13.70 -22.44
C VAL A 124 -8.71 -13.93 -21.80
N LEU A 125 -8.47 -13.34 -20.63
CA LEU A 125 -7.24 -13.54 -19.87
C LEU A 125 -7.04 -15.03 -19.52
N LYS A 126 -8.09 -15.72 -19.06
CA LYS A 126 -8.06 -17.18 -18.77
C LYS A 126 -7.71 -18.00 -20.00
N ASN A 127 -8.39 -17.78 -21.12
CA ASN A 127 -8.19 -18.55 -22.36
C ASN A 127 -6.78 -18.40 -22.92
N VAL A 128 -6.21 -17.20 -22.83
CA VAL A 128 -4.83 -16.95 -23.26
C VAL A 128 -3.83 -17.65 -22.34
N CYS A 129 -4.11 -17.73 -21.04
CA CYS A 129 -3.31 -18.52 -20.10
C CYS A 129 -3.36 -20.03 -20.41
N HIS A 130 -4.53 -20.56 -20.77
CA HIS A 130 -4.67 -22.00 -21.09
C HIS A 130 -4.01 -22.41 -22.42
N ALA A 131 -4.02 -21.54 -23.43
CA ALA A 131 -3.54 -21.88 -24.77
C ALA A 131 -2.00 -21.98 -24.89
N GLN A 132 -1.22 -21.38 -23.97
CA GLN A 132 0.22 -21.20 -24.18
C GLN A 132 1.16 -22.26 -23.56
N LYS A 133 0.67 -23.24 -22.77
CA LYS A 133 1.41 -24.41 -22.20
C LYS A 133 2.88 -24.16 -21.74
N THR A 134 3.24 -22.93 -21.43
CA THR A 134 4.57 -22.46 -21.02
C THR A 134 4.36 -21.37 -19.97
N ASP A 135 5.29 -21.22 -19.02
CA ASP A 135 5.25 -20.33 -17.84
C ASP A 135 5.16 -18.81 -18.14
N ASN A 136 4.73 -18.44 -19.34
CA ASN A 136 4.67 -17.08 -19.81
C ASN A 136 3.25 -16.73 -20.27
N ASN A 137 2.36 -16.53 -19.30
CA ASN A 137 1.04 -15.93 -19.49
C ASN A 137 1.19 -14.48 -19.97
N ARG A 138 1.35 -14.28 -21.28
CA ARG A 138 1.71 -12.98 -21.86
C ARG A 138 0.63 -12.50 -22.83
N ILE A 139 -0.05 -11.41 -22.48
CA ILE A 139 -0.92 -10.66 -23.40
C ILE A 139 -0.60 -9.17 -23.35
N THR A 140 -0.59 -8.52 -24.51
CA THR A 140 -0.47 -7.07 -24.63
C THR A 140 -1.83 -6.42 -24.39
N GLY A 141 -1.86 -5.19 -23.87
CA GLY A 141 -3.13 -4.49 -23.58
C GLY A 141 -4.03 -4.33 -24.77
N MET A 142 -3.45 -3.95 -25.90
CA MET A 142 -4.21 -3.83 -27.14
C MET A 142 -4.80 -5.16 -27.59
N LYS A 143 -4.12 -6.28 -27.33
CA LYS A 143 -4.66 -7.61 -27.64
C LYS A 143 -5.80 -7.99 -26.69
N LEU A 144 -5.69 -7.62 -25.42
CA LEU A 144 -6.76 -7.80 -24.44
C LEU A 144 -8.02 -7.02 -24.84
N VAL A 145 -7.86 -5.75 -25.22
CA VAL A 145 -8.94 -4.90 -25.74
C VAL A 145 -9.57 -5.54 -26.98
N GLU A 146 -8.75 -5.92 -27.96
CA GLU A 146 -9.23 -6.49 -29.22
C GLU A 146 -10.06 -7.77 -29.01
N LEU A 147 -9.56 -8.70 -28.18
CA LEU A 147 -10.23 -9.97 -27.92
C LEU A 147 -11.51 -9.80 -27.10
N THR A 148 -11.49 -8.90 -26.10
CA THR A 148 -12.67 -8.61 -25.27
C THR A 148 -13.74 -7.92 -26.10
N TRP A 149 -13.36 -6.94 -26.92
CA TRP A 149 -14.27 -6.23 -27.82
C TRP A 149 -14.92 -7.16 -28.85
N LYS A 150 -14.14 -8.05 -29.48
CA LYS A 150 -14.66 -9.06 -30.42
C LYS A 150 -15.66 -10.01 -29.76
N LYS A 151 -15.46 -10.37 -28.50
CA LYS A 151 -16.42 -11.19 -27.73
C LYS A 151 -17.66 -10.43 -27.31
N ALA A 152 -17.53 -9.15 -26.96
CA ALA A 152 -18.64 -8.31 -26.52
C ALA A 152 -19.58 -7.92 -27.68
N GLY A 153 -19.06 -7.82 -28.92
CA GLY A 153 -19.85 -7.73 -30.15
C GLY A 153 -20.53 -6.38 -30.40
N SER A 154 -21.45 -5.97 -29.52
CA SER A 154 -22.34 -4.82 -29.71
C SER A 154 -21.88 -3.53 -29.03
N VAL A 155 -20.63 -3.47 -28.56
CA VAL A 155 -20.10 -2.35 -27.74
C VAL A 155 -19.06 -1.54 -28.49
N SER A 156 -18.93 -0.25 -28.17
CA SER A 156 -17.85 0.57 -28.71
C SER A 156 -16.49 0.07 -28.23
N ARG A 157 -15.50 0.13 -29.11
CA ARG A 157 -14.12 -0.24 -28.75
C ARG A 157 -13.58 0.73 -27.68
N GLU A 158 -13.98 1.99 -27.76
CA GLU A 158 -13.63 3.04 -26.80
C GLU A 158 -14.06 2.68 -25.37
N LEU A 159 -15.25 2.08 -25.18
CA LEU A 159 -15.68 1.66 -23.84
C LEU A 159 -14.77 0.58 -23.26
N ILE A 160 -14.33 -0.38 -24.07
CA ILE A 160 -13.39 -1.42 -23.64
C ILE A 160 -12.00 -0.83 -23.35
N GLU A 161 -11.54 0.15 -24.16
CA GLU A 161 -10.30 0.89 -23.88
C GLU A 161 -10.40 1.67 -22.56
N LEU A 162 -11.52 2.35 -22.29
CA LEU A 162 -11.78 3.06 -21.03
C LEU A 162 -11.86 2.10 -19.83
N LEU A 163 -12.50 0.94 -19.99
CA LEU A 163 -12.56 -0.10 -18.96
C LEU A 163 -11.15 -0.58 -18.60
N VAL A 164 -10.32 -0.90 -19.59
CA VAL A 164 -8.93 -1.29 -19.34
C VAL A 164 -8.14 -0.16 -18.65
N ALA A 165 -8.31 1.08 -19.10
CA ALA A 165 -7.67 2.24 -18.46
C ALA A 165 -8.08 2.37 -16.97
N LYS A 166 -9.38 2.26 -16.69
CA LYS A 166 -9.94 2.34 -15.34
C LYS A 166 -9.40 1.23 -14.44
N LEU A 167 -9.39 -0.01 -14.94
CA LEU A 167 -8.84 -1.16 -14.21
C LEU A 167 -7.34 -1.04 -13.93
N ILE A 168 -6.57 -0.38 -14.81
CA ILE A 168 -5.15 -0.10 -14.53
C ILE A 168 -5.02 0.95 -13.42
N LEU A 169 -5.77 2.06 -13.52
CA LEU A 169 -5.73 3.15 -12.55
C LEU A 169 -6.17 2.71 -11.14
N GLU A 170 -7.17 1.84 -11.07
CA GLU A 170 -7.66 1.26 -9.81
C GLU A 170 -6.81 0.09 -9.31
N GLY A 171 -5.80 -0.33 -10.08
CA GLY A 171 -4.85 -1.35 -9.67
C GLY A 171 -5.30 -2.79 -9.90
N TYR A 172 -6.46 -3.05 -10.52
CA TYR A 172 -6.93 -4.38 -10.95
C TYR A 172 -6.11 -4.98 -12.10
N LEU A 173 -5.40 -4.14 -12.87
CA LEU A 173 -4.51 -4.56 -13.94
C LEU A 173 -3.15 -3.89 -13.79
N LYS A 174 -2.07 -4.66 -13.63
CA LYS A 174 -0.70 -4.12 -13.62
C LYS A 174 -0.06 -4.19 -15.01
N VAL A 175 0.55 -3.09 -15.43
CA VAL A 175 1.36 -3.01 -16.64
C VAL A 175 2.84 -3.21 -16.27
N SER A 176 3.38 -4.40 -16.49
CA SER A 176 4.84 -4.64 -16.41
C SER A 176 5.42 -4.53 -17.83
N SER A 177 6.08 -3.41 -18.13
CA SER A 177 6.85 -3.17 -19.38
C SER A 177 6.31 -3.87 -20.64
N VAL A 178 5.07 -3.51 -21.05
CA VAL A 178 4.28 -4.03 -22.21
C VAL A 178 3.30 -5.18 -21.89
N ARG A 179 3.02 -5.54 -20.63
CA ARG A 179 2.23 -6.75 -20.30
C ARG A 179 1.26 -6.57 -19.15
N PHE A 180 0.10 -7.23 -19.26
CA PHE A 180 -0.95 -7.23 -18.25
C PHE A 180 -0.81 -8.42 -17.32
N CYS A 181 -0.73 -8.15 -16.02
CA CYS A 181 -0.88 -9.15 -14.97
C CYS A 181 -2.22 -8.88 -14.26
N LYS A 182 -2.99 -9.95 -14.01
CA LYS A 182 -4.20 -9.89 -13.18
C LYS A 182 -3.82 -9.39 -11.79
N CYS A 183 -4.46 -8.32 -11.33
CA CYS A 183 -4.48 -7.96 -9.93
C CYS A 183 -5.87 -8.23 -9.38
N GLU A 184 -5.92 -8.97 -8.29
CA GLU A 184 -7.15 -9.16 -7.54
C GLU A 184 -7.30 -7.98 -6.58
N GLY A 185 -8.37 -7.20 -6.74
CA GLY A 185 -8.81 -6.18 -5.78
C GLY A 185 -8.56 -4.74 -6.20
N GLY A 186 -9.63 -3.94 -6.18
CA GLY A 186 -9.60 -2.48 -6.19
C GLY A 186 -10.03 -2.03 -4.82
N SER A 187 -9.54 -0.84 -4.46
CA SER A 187 -9.04 -0.50 -3.13
C SER A 187 -7.97 -1.50 -2.66
N ILE A 188 -6.75 -1.01 -2.42
CA ILE A 188 -5.85 -1.70 -1.49
C ILE A 188 -6.47 -1.44 -0.11
N ASP A 189 -7.53 -2.17 0.21
CA ASP A 189 -7.70 -2.62 1.58
C ASP A 189 -6.66 -3.73 1.76
N MET A 190 -5.80 -3.58 2.77
CA MET A 190 -4.87 -4.62 3.18
C MET A 190 -5.67 -5.82 3.68
N ARG A 191 -6.16 -6.65 2.75
CA ARG A 191 -6.98 -7.79 3.12
C ARG A 191 -6.07 -8.95 3.53
N TYR A 192 -6.10 -9.26 4.81
CA TYR A 192 -5.42 -10.40 5.40
C TYR A 192 -6.30 -11.63 5.32
N THR A 193 -5.69 -12.76 5.01
CA THR A 193 -6.37 -14.06 5.04
C THR A 193 -5.75 -15.00 6.06
N HIS A 194 -4.50 -14.76 6.49
CA HIS A 194 -3.82 -15.60 7.46
C HIS A 194 -3.11 -14.75 8.52
N ALA A 195 -3.03 -15.26 9.75
CA ALA A 195 -2.19 -14.72 10.82
C ALA A 195 -1.29 -15.82 11.36
N ILE A 196 0.02 -15.55 11.44
CA ILE A 196 0.99 -16.49 12.01
C ILE A 196 1.32 -16.05 13.43
N ILE A 197 1.11 -16.94 14.39
CA ILE A 197 1.32 -16.69 15.82
C ILE A 197 2.03 -17.88 16.48
N VAL A 198 2.55 -17.67 17.68
CA VAL A 198 3.15 -18.72 18.50
C VAL A 198 2.32 -18.92 19.74
N ARG A 199 2.00 -20.17 20.09
CA ARG A 199 1.31 -20.47 21.35
C ARG A 199 2.15 -20.05 22.55
N VAL A 200 1.49 -19.64 23.62
CA VAL A 200 2.17 -19.29 24.87
C VAL A 200 2.82 -20.55 25.45
N PRO A 201 4.13 -20.55 25.74
CA PRO A 201 4.80 -21.71 26.32
C PRO A 201 4.48 -21.85 27.81
N ASN A 202 4.59 -23.08 28.32
CA ASN A 202 4.51 -23.37 29.77
C ASN A 202 5.65 -22.71 30.57
N SER A 203 6.76 -22.39 29.92
CA SER A 203 7.90 -21.69 30.53
C SER A 203 8.47 -20.68 29.55
N LEU A 204 8.64 -19.44 30.00
CA LEU A 204 9.13 -18.34 29.18
C LEU A 204 10.30 -17.63 29.87
N LYS A 205 11.42 -17.51 29.18
CA LYS A 205 12.56 -16.73 29.67
C LYS A 205 12.46 -15.28 29.18
N MET A 206 12.08 -14.40 30.10
CA MET A 206 11.99 -12.95 29.88
C MET A 206 13.34 -12.26 30.07
N GLU A 207 13.57 -11.17 29.32
CA GLU A 207 14.76 -10.33 29.48
C GLU A 207 14.69 -9.44 30.71
N LYS A 208 13.48 -8.95 31.03
CA LYS A 208 13.20 -8.18 32.24
C LYS A 208 12.57 -9.11 33.26
N LYS A 209 12.92 -8.93 34.53
CA LYS A 209 12.26 -9.62 35.66
C LYS A 209 10.86 -9.01 35.85
N THR A 210 9.94 -9.40 35.00
CA THR A 210 8.51 -9.06 35.10
C THR A 210 7.77 -10.30 35.56
N LYS A 211 6.87 -10.17 36.53
CA LYS A 211 5.95 -11.25 36.92
C LYS A 211 4.87 -11.34 35.84
N ILE A 212 4.73 -12.51 35.22
CA ILE A 212 3.77 -12.77 34.14
C ILE A 212 2.95 -13.99 34.53
N ASP A 213 1.64 -13.90 34.31
CA ASP A 213 0.74 -15.04 34.41
C ASP A 213 0.59 -15.69 33.04
N LEU A 214 1.31 -16.79 32.81
CA LEU A 214 1.30 -17.49 31.52
C LEU A 214 -0.08 -18.13 31.22
N SER A 215 -0.83 -18.52 32.25
CA SER A 215 -2.16 -19.10 32.07
C SER A 215 -3.18 -18.05 31.62
N LEU A 216 -3.05 -16.82 32.13
CA LEU A 216 -3.85 -15.69 31.68
C LEU A 216 -3.39 -15.21 30.29
N ALA A 217 -2.09 -15.17 30.03
CA ALA A 217 -1.56 -14.82 28.70
C ALA A 217 -2.05 -15.77 27.60
N GLU A 218 -2.14 -17.07 27.90
CA GLU A 218 -2.68 -18.07 26.96
C GLU A 218 -4.15 -17.78 26.63
N LYS A 219 -5.00 -17.53 27.64
CA LYS A 219 -6.41 -17.14 27.44
C LYS A 219 -6.56 -15.86 26.63
N GLN A 220 -5.71 -14.86 26.90
CA GLN A 220 -5.71 -13.60 26.14
C GLN A 220 -5.30 -13.81 24.68
N LEU A 221 -4.38 -14.75 24.42
CA LEU A 221 -4.00 -15.10 23.05
C LEU A 221 -5.16 -15.81 22.34
N GLU A 222 -5.88 -16.71 23.02
CA GLU A 222 -7.07 -17.38 22.48
C GLU A 222 -8.16 -16.36 22.10
N GLU A 223 -8.46 -15.39 22.98
CA GLU A 223 -9.41 -14.30 22.70
C GLU A 223 -9.00 -13.46 21.47
N LEU A 224 -7.71 -13.14 21.35
CA LEU A 224 -7.16 -12.46 20.16
C LEU A 224 -7.31 -13.33 18.90
N CYS A 225 -7.09 -14.64 18.99
CA CYS A 225 -7.25 -15.56 17.86
C CYS A 225 -8.70 -15.65 17.39
N GLU A 226 -9.65 -15.72 18.33
CA GLU A 226 -11.09 -15.71 18.03
C GLU A 226 -11.47 -14.41 17.31
N THR A 227 -11.02 -13.27 17.84
CA THR A 227 -11.26 -11.95 17.21
C THR A 227 -10.68 -11.87 15.80
N LEU A 228 -9.48 -12.41 15.56
CA LEU A 228 -8.86 -12.47 14.23
C LEU A 228 -9.64 -13.38 13.27
N ARG A 229 -10.20 -14.51 13.75
CA ARG A 229 -11.06 -15.39 12.96
C ARG A 229 -12.37 -14.70 12.57
N GLU A 230 -12.97 -13.95 13.49
CA GLU A 230 -14.16 -13.13 13.21
C GLU A 230 -13.87 -12.06 12.16
N ALA A 231 -12.67 -11.48 12.17
CA ALA A 231 -12.19 -10.56 11.13
C ALA A 231 -11.90 -11.25 9.77
N GLY A 232 -12.14 -12.56 9.64
CA GLY A 232 -11.97 -13.31 8.39
C GLY A 232 -10.55 -13.79 8.13
N VAL A 233 -9.76 -14.00 9.18
CA VAL A 233 -8.36 -14.44 9.10
C VAL A 233 -8.17 -15.85 9.68
N ASP A 234 -7.56 -16.74 8.89
CA ASP A 234 -7.18 -18.08 9.33
C ASP A 234 -5.91 -18.04 10.19
N ILE A 235 -5.91 -18.76 11.31
CA ILE A 235 -4.79 -18.73 12.26
C ILE A 235 -3.85 -19.91 12.02
N ILE A 236 -2.57 -19.62 11.75
CA ILE A 236 -1.48 -20.59 11.73
C ILE A 236 -0.77 -20.51 13.09
N GLU A 237 -1.08 -21.47 13.96
CA GLU A 237 -0.49 -21.57 15.29
C GLU A 237 0.79 -22.41 15.25
N LEU A 238 1.89 -21.81 15.69
CA LEU A 238 3.16 -22.49 15.80
C LEU A 238 3.41 -22.96 17.23
N SER A 239 3.95 -24.18 17.36
CA SER A 239 4.36 -24.72 18.65
C SER A 239 5.54 -23.92 19.23
N PRO A 240 5.58 -23.70 20.56
CA PRO A 240 6.71 -23.07 21.20
C PRO A 240 7.89 -24.05 21.33
N GLU A 241 9.09 -23.52 21.44
CA GLU A 241 10.30 -24.30 21.74
C GLU A 241 10.37 -24.67 23.23
N GLU A 242 11.02 -25.79 23.59
CA GLU A 242 11.17 -26.25 24.99
C GLU A 242 11.84 -25.21 25.91
N HIS A 243 12.75 -24.39 25.36
CA HIS A 243 13.44 -23.31 26.05
C HIS A 243 13.15 -21.96 25.39
N CYS A 244 11.86 -21.63 25.29
CA CYS A 244 11.39 -20.45 24.59
C CYS A 244 11.93 -19.14 25.22
N LEU A 245 12.62 -18.35 24.39
CA LEU A 245 13.01 -16.98 24.70
C LEU A 245 11.89 -16.04 24.27
N GLN A 246 11.69 -14.92 24.98
CA GLN A 246 10.62 -13.95 24.65
C GLN A 246 10.57 -13.54 23.17
N HIS A 247 11.73 -13.43 22.50
CA HIS A 247 11.80 -12.99 21.10
C HIS A 247 11.35 -14.07 20.09
N ASN A 248 11.30 -15.34 20.49
CA ASN A 248 10.76 -16.42 19.66
C ASN A 248 9.24 -16.31 19.47
N LEU A 249 8.57 -15.51 20.30
CA LEU A 249 7.14 -15.23 20.21
C LEU A 249 6.83 -14.08 19.24
N PHE A 250 7.82 -13.30 18.81
CA PHE A 250 7.60 -12.08 18.03
C PHE A 250 7.52 -12.34 16.52
N THR A 251 6.48 -13.05 16.07
CA THR A 251 6.27 -13.34 14.64
C THR A 251 6.12 -12.08 13.79
N GLY A 252 5.48 -11.03 14.33
CA GLY A 252 5.31 -9.75 13.66
C GLY A 252 6.63 -8.99 13.42
N ASP A 253 7.70 -9.34 14.13
CA ASP A 253 9.03 -8.81 13.84
C ASP A 253 9.80 -9.60 12.81
N ALA A 254 9.39 -10.82 12.49
CA ALA A 254 10.16 -11.78 11.70
C ALA A 254 10.10 -11.54 10.17
N ALA A 255 9.00 -10.95 9.67
CA ALA A 255 8.82 -10.71 8.25
C ALA A 255 8.00 -9.45 7.97
N ILE A 256 8.24 -8.81 6.83
CA ILE A 256 7.46 -7.70 6.29
C ILE A 256 6.86 -8.16 4.97
N CYS A 257 5.53 -8.27 4.89
CA CYS A 257 4.81 -8.76 3.72
C CYS A 257 4.11 -7.60 3.01
N ILE A 258 4.56 -7.24 1.80
CA ILE A 258 3.98 -6.14 1.00
C ILE A 258 3.95 -6.56 -0.47
N ASN A 259 2.81 -6.35 -1.15
CA ASN A 259 2.67 -6.48 -2.60
C ASN A 259 3.17 -7.81 -3.21
N GLY A 260 2.99 -8.95 -2.53
CA GLY A 260 3.43 -10.28 -3.00
C GLY A 260 4.88 -10.65 -2.67
N THR A 261 5.64 -9.73 -2.08
CA THR A 261 7.00 -9.95 -1.59
C THR A 261 7.02 -10.00 -0.05
N ALA A 262 7.67 -11.02 0.50
CA ALA A 262 7.89 -11.15 1.93
C ALA A 262 9.37 -11.01 2.26
N LEU A 263 9.73 -9.92 2.93
CA LEU A 263 11.10 -9.67 3.39
C LEU A 263 11.27 -10.26 4.79
N ILE A 264 12.05 -11.33 4.91
CA ILE A 264 12.47 -11.88 6.21
C ILE A 264 13.45 -10.90 6.84
N THR A 265 13.12 -10.47 8.05
CA THR A 265 13.87 -9.44 8.77
C THR A 265 15.12 -10.02 9.42
N ARG A 266 15.89 -9.17 10.11
CA ARG A 266 17.07 -9.58 10.87
C ARG A 266 17.10 -8.85 12.21
N PRO A 267 16.28 -9.28 13.19
CA PRO A 267 16.25 -8.65 14.51
C PRO A 267 17.62 -8.76 15.19
N LYS A 268 17.98 -7.78 16.04
CA LYS A 268 19.28 -7.80 16.72
C LYS A 268 19.47 -9.02 17.63
N LYS A 269 18.35 -9.52 18.18
CA LYS A 269 18.29 -10.71 19.01
C LYS A 269 17.57 -11.78 18.20
N ASN A 270 18.36 -12.60 17.50
CA ASN A 270 17.85 -13.64 16.63
C ASN A 270 17.07 -14.68 17.41
N GLY A 271 15.82 -14.92 17.00
CA GLY A 271 15.15 -16.19 17.27
C GLY A 271 15.51 -17.22 16.19
N SER A 272 15.54 -18.48 16.57
CA SER A 272 15.73 -19.66 15.69
C SER A 272 14.65 -19.81 14.61
N ARG A 273 13.56 -19.04 14.70
CA ARG A 273 12.32 -19.26 13.94
C ARG A 273 12.20 -18.55 12.60
N LEU A 274 13.16 -17.69 12.24
CA LEU A 274 13.11 -16.98 10.95
C LEU A 274 13.03 -17.95 9.76
N HIS A 275 13.73 -19.09 9.86
CA HIS A 275 13.69 -20.11 8.82
C HIS A 275 12.32 -20.81 8.72
N GLU A 276 11.68 -21.09 9.85
CA GLU A 276 10.33 -21.66 9.89
C GLU A 276 9.31 -20.71 9.27
N ILE A 277 9.37 -19.41 9.61
CA ILE A 277 8.49 -18.38 9.05
C ILE A 277 8.74 -18.19 7.55
N SER A 278 10.00 -18.22 7.11
CA SER A 278 10.37 -18.21 5.69
C SER A 278 9.73 -19.37 4.93
N ASN A 279 9.78 -20.59 5.48
CA ASN A 279 9.17 -21.77 4.87
C ASN A 279 7.63 -21.65 4.79
N LEU A 280 6.98 -21.13 5.85
CA LEU A 280 5.53 -20.89 5.86
C LEU A 280 5.11 -19.85 4.82
N LEU A 281 5.84 -18.75 4.70
CA LEU A 281 5.55 -17.71 3.72
C LEU A 281 5.73 -18.21 2.28
N ASN A 282 6.75 -19.04 2.04
CA ASN A 282 6.89 -19.76 0.76
C ASN A 282 5.70 -20.69 0.48
N GLN A 283 5.20 -21.43 1.48
CA GLN A 283 3.99 -22.26 1.34
C GLN A 283 2.73 -21.43 1.06
N LEU A 284 2.65 -20.23 1.63
CA LEU A 284 1.63 -19.23 1.34
C LEU A 284 1.86 -18.47 0.02
N ALA A 285 2.82 -18.95 -0.80
CA ALA A 285 3.13 -18.47 -2.13
C ALA A 285 3.66 -17.03 -2.21
N TRP A 286 4.29 -16.54 -1.15
CA TRP A 286 5.03 -15.29 -1.17
C TRP A 286 6.36 -15.44 -1.91
N GLN A 287 6.79 -14.38 -2.59
CA GLN A 287 8.18 -14.26 -3.00
C GLN A 287 9.01 -13.88 -1.78
N VAL A 288 9.70 -14.85 -1.19
CA VAL A 288 10.49 -14.63 0.02
C VAL A 288 11.89 -14.09 -0.33
N ILE A 289 12.28 -13.03 0.36
CA ILE A 289 13.60 -12.40 0.26
C ILE A 289 14.20 -12.31 1.67
N GLU A 290 15.45 -12.70 1.82
CA GLU A 290 16.13 -12.64 3.12
C GLU A 290 16.95 -11.34 3.26
N THR A 291 16.93 -10.75 4.45
CA THR A 291 17.76 -9.59 4.78
C THR A 291 19.24 -10.01 4.87
N PRO A 292 20.15 -9.38 4.11
CA PRO A 292 21.57 -9.72 4.12
C PRO A 292 22.21 -9.45 5.50
N GLN A 293 23.28 -10.17 5.81
CA GLN A 293 23.99 -10.00 7.10
C GLN A 293 24.69 -8.65 7.21
N ALA A 294 25.26 -8.19 6.11
CA ALA A 294 25.96 -6.94 6.02
C ALA A 294 25.52 -6.17 4.77
N SER A 295 25.58 -4.86 4.84
CA SER A 295 25.42 -3.97 3.69
C SER A 295 26.61 -4.10 2.72
N GLU A 296 26.49 -3.48 1.56
CA GLU A 296 27.59 -3.34 0.57
C GLU A 296 28.86 -2.70 1.16
N HIS A 297 28.71 -1.98 2.28
CA HIS A 297 29.81 -1.34 3.00
C HIS A 297 30.25 -2.10 4.27
N ASN A 298 29.94 -3.40 4.37
CA ASN A 298 30.28 -4.27 5.51
C ASN A 298 29.74 -3.80 6.86
N LYS A 299 28.67 -2.99 6.89
CA LYS A 299 27.99 -2.64 8.14
C LYS A 299 26.91 -3.68 8.44
N GLU A 300 26.79 -4.07 9.71
CA GLU A 300 25.72 -4.94 10.20
C GLU A 300 24.34 -4.39 9.82
N VAL A 301 23.46 -5.25 9.31
CA VAL A 301 22.07 -4.90 8.99
C VAL A 301 21.18 -5.40 10.12
N VAL A 302 20.40 -4.49 10.72
CA VAL A 302 19.41 -4.83 11.74
C VAL A 302 18.07 -4.28 11.30
N LEU A 303 17.06 -5.16 11.28
CA LEU A 303 15.70 -4.84 10.86
C LEU A 303 14.69 -5.62 11.69
N GLU A 304 13.69 -4.93 12.26
CA GLU A 304 12.57 -5.50 13.01
C GLU A 304 11.25 -5.06 12.36
N GLY A 305 10.30 -5.98 12.19
CA GLY A 305 9.01 -5.70 11.55
C GLY A 305 8.16 -4.65 12.28
N SER A 306 8.25 -4.56 13.61
CA SER A 306 7.54 -3.53 14.39
C SER A 306 8.09 -2.11 14.23
N ASP A 307 9.29 -1.95 13.67
CA ASP A 307 9.81 -0.66 13.25
C ASP A 307 9.30 -0.26 11.86
N VAL A 308 8.60 -1.14 11.13
CA VAL A 308 8.11 -0.87 9.78
C VAL A 308 6.58 -0.70 9.79
N LEU A 309 6.14 0.44 9.27
CA LEU A 309 4.73 0.80 9.13
C LEU A 309 4.42 1.05 7.65
N TYR A 310 3.71 0.12 7.02
CA TYR A 310 3.15 0.30 5.69
C TYR A 310 1.76 0.93 5.81
N THR A 311 1.49 2.01 5.07
CA THR A 311 0.22 2.74 5.13
C THR A 311 -0.76 2.37 4.02
N GLY A 312 -0.35 1.51 3.08
CA GLY A 312 -1.08 1.27 1.83
C GLY A 312 -0.50 2.11 0.68
N LYS A 313 0.09 3.26 1.00
CA LYS A 313 0.63 4.22 0.03
C LYS A 313 2.15 4.34 0.07
N GLU A 314 2.73 4.31 1.26
CA GLU A 314 4.18 4.41 1.50
C GLU A 314 4.59 3.63 2.76
N VAL A 315 5.89 3.53 3.01
CA VAL A 315 6.46 2.78 4.14
C VAL A 315 7.27 3.71 5.02
N PHE A 316 6.96 3.75 6.31
CA PHE A 316 7.80 4.40 7.32
C PHE A 316 8.65 3.36 8.03
N VAL A 317 9.94 3.67 8.24
CA VAL A 317 10.88 2.79 8.94
C VAL A 317 11.50 3.52 10.12
N GLY A 318 11.22 3.06 11.34
CA GLY A 318 11.77 3.58 12.57
C GLY A 318 13.25 3.27 12.72
N ILE A 319 14.09 4.29 12.91
CA ILE A 319 15.52 4.13 13.17
C ILE A 319 15.79 4.33 14.66
N ARG A 320 16.28 3.30 15.35
CA ARG A 320 16.59 3.35 16.79
C ARG A 320 17.83 2.56 17.18
N LYS A 321 18.46 2.94 18.31
CA LYS A 321 19.79 2.46 18.72
C LYS A 321 19.89 0.94 18.97
N ASN A 322 18.86 0.33 19.55
CA ASN A 322 18.84 -1.12 19.81
C ASN A 322 17.75 -1.86 19.02
N GLY A 323 17.47 -1.42 17.80
CA GLY A 323 16.53 -2.06 16.90
C GLY A 323 16.96 -1.81 15.46
N THR A 324 16.00 -1.47 14.60
CA THR A 324 16.27 -1.21 13.18
C THR A 324 17.26 -0.07 12.96
N ASN A 325 18.28 -0.31 12.14
CA ASN A 325 19.29 0.67 11.78
C ASN A 325 19.07 1.20 10.35
N MET A 326 19.86 2.21 9.95
CA MET A 326 19.72 2.82 8.61
C MET A 326 19.97 1.81 7.49
N GLU A 327 20.88 0.85 7.67
CA GLU A 327 21.14 -0.19 6.68
C GLU A 327 19.92 -1.12 6.51
N GLY A 328 19.21 -1.44 7.59
CA GLY A 328 17.93 -2.16 7.54
C GLY A 328 16.86 -1.39 6.76
N ALA A 329 16.74 -0.08 6.97
CA ALA A 329 15.83 0.76 6.19
C ALA A 329 16.18 0.81 4.70
N LEU A 330 17.47 0.83 4.36
CA LEU A 330 17.92 0.75 2.97
C LEU A 330 17.56 -0.60 2.32
N VAL A 331 17.61 -1.71 3.07
CA VAL A 331 17.15 -3.02 2.58
C VAL A 331 15.65 -2.99 2.28
N VAL A 332 14.83 -2.38 3.15
CA VAL A 332 13.39 -2.20 2.89
C VAL A 332 13.19 -1.38 1.61
N ALA A 333 13.88 -0.26 1.45
CA ALA A 333 13.80 0.60 0.26
C ALA A 333 14.23 -0.10 -1.04
N ARG A 334 15.24 -0.96 -0.98
CA ARG A 334 15.68 -1.76 -2.13
C ARG A 334 14.69 -2.87 -2.47
N THR A 335 14.12 -3.51 -1.45
CA THR A 335 13.18 -4.62 -1.62
C THR A 335 11.84 -4.14 -2.19
N PHE A 336 11.32 -3.03 -1.68
CA PHE A 336 10.05 -2.43 -2.09
C PHE A 336 10.29 -1.14 -2.87
N SER A 337 11.06 -1.26 -3.96
CA SER A 337 11.50 -0.12 -4.78
C SER A 337 10.36 0.64 -5.49
N ASP A 338 9.17 0.05 -5.52
CA ASP A 338 7.91 0.64 -6.01
C ASP A 338 7.25 1.59 -5.01
N LEU A 339 7.67 1.57 -3.74
CA LEU A 339 7.10 2.38 -2.67
C LEU A 339 8.08 3.45 -2.18
N ALA A 340 7.54 4.58 -1.73
CA ALA A 340 8.32 5.55 -0.97
C ALA A 340 8.64 4.95 0.41
N VAL A 341 9.94 4.87 0.75
CA VAL A 341 10.40 4.36 2.04
C VAL A 341 11.08 5.49 2.80
N ILE A 342 10.52 5.85 3.95
CA ILE A 342 10.88 7.06 4.71
C ILE A 342 11.45 6.65 6.08
N PRO A 343 12.76 6.87 6.32
CA PRO A 343 13.37 6.57 7.61
C PRO A 343 13.05 7.66 8.65
N ILE A 344 12.47 7.26 9.78
CA ILE A 344 12.11 8.15 10.90
C ILE A 344 12.99 7.84 12.11
N THR A 345 13.89 8.76 12.46
CA THR A 345 14.68 8.62 13.70
C THR A 345 13.76 8.69 14.91
N LEU A 346 13.82 7.67 15.78
CA LEU A 346 13.01 7.58 16.98
C LEU A 346 13.75 8.14 18.21
N PRO A 347 13.05 8.82 19.14
CA PRO A 347 13.67 9.42 20.32
C PRO A 347 14.05 8.38 21.40
N GLY A 348 13.35 7.24 21.44
CA GLY A 348 13.49 6.22 22.46
C GLY A 348 13.93 4.86 21.92
N ASN A 349 13.85 3.85 22.79
CA ASN A 349 14.16 2.46 22.42
C ASN A 349 12.90 1.64 22.08
N GLN A 350 11.72 2.23 22.08
CA GLN A 350 10.48 1.56 21.67
C GLN A 350 10.37 1.53 20.14
N PRO A 351 9.71 0.50 19.56
CA PRO A 351 9.56 0.40 18.13
C PRO A 351 8.62 1.48 17.57
N LEU A 352 8.68 1.74 16.26
CA LEU A 352 7.81 2.74 15.61
C LEU A 352 6.33 2.53 15.93
N ARG A 353 5.86 1.28 15.87
CA ARG A 353 4.44 0.91 16.12
C ARG A 353 3.96 1.16 17.56
N HIS A 354 4.87 1.43 18.50
CA HIS A 354 4.48 1.85 19.85
C HIS A 354 3.95 3.29 19.88
N TYR A 355 4.50 4.16 19.02
CA TYR A 355 4.14 5.58 18.98
C TYR A 355 3.00 5.89 18.01
N VAL A 356 2.91 5.13 16.92
CA VAL A 356 1.94 5.33 15.84
C VAL A 356 1.41 3.99 15.33
N SER A 357 0.10 3.88 15.11
CA SER A 357 -0.51 2.73 14.42
C SER A 357 -1.49 3.19 13.35
N LEU A 358 -1.78 2.33 12.38
CA LEU A 358 -2.71 2.61 11.28
C LEU A 358 -4.09 2.07 11.64
N ILE A 359 -5.12 2.92 11.61
CA ILE A 359 -6.53 2.52 11.76
C ILE A 359 -7.16 2.25 10.40
N SER A 360 -6.84 3.11 9.43
CA SER A 360 -7.25 2.98 8.04
C SER A 360 -6.21 3.65 7.17
N THR A 361 -6.29 3.45 5.86
CA THR A 361 -5.33 3.91 4.85
C THR A 361 -4.94 5.40 4.97
N ASP A 362 -5.80 6.24 5.55
CA ASP A 362 -5.56 7.68 5.74
C ASP A 362 -5.64 8.15 7.20
N VAL A 363 -5.79 7.25 8.17
CA VAL A 363 -5.94 7.60 9.59
C VAL A 363 -4.91 6.89 10.45
N LEU A 364 -4.06 7.68 11.10
CA LEU A 364 -3.05 7.24 12.05
C LEU A 364 -3.50 7.54 13.48
N THR A 365 -3.26 6.61 14.39
CA THR A 365 -3.35 6.85 15.84
C THR A 365 -2.01 7.26 16.39
N VAL A 366 -2.02 8.21 17.32
CA VAL A 366 -0.79 8.76 17.91
C VAL A 366 -0.97 8.97 19.40
N GLY A 367 0.06 8.65 20.18
CA GLY A 367 0.11 8.89 21.62
C GLY A 367 0.20 10.37 21.99
N SER A 368 -0.13 10.72 23.24
CA SER A 368 -0.06 12.11 23.71
C SER A 368 1.30 12.48 24.30
N SER A 369 2.20 11.50 24.47
CA SER A 369 3.54 11.72 25.00
C SER A 369 4.35 12.68 24.15
N LYS A 370 5.39 13.26 24.76
CA LYS A 370 6.30 14.17 24.07
C LYS A 370 7.05 13.44 22.95
N GLU A 371 7.41 12.19 23.18
CA GLU A 371 8.08 11.30 22.24
C GLU A 371 7.18 11.00 21.03
N ALA A 372 5.92 10.59 21.25
CA ALA A 372 4.96 10.31 20.19
C ALA A 372 4.68 11.55 19.33
N LYS A 373 4.51 12.72 19.97
CA LYS A 373 4.34 14.00 19.26
C LYS A 373 5.55 14.37 18.40
N GLN A 374 6.76 14.08 18.85
CA GLN A 374 7.96 14.29 18.03
C GLN A 374 8.02 13.34 16.84
N VAL A 375 7.62 12.08 17.02
CA VAL A 375 7.59 11.08 15.95
C VAL A 375 6.60 11.48 14.86
N ILE A 376 5.36 11.84 15.23
CA ILE A 376 4.36 12.25 14.23
C ILE A 376 4.75 13.53 13.50
N GLN A 377 5.32 14.53 14.20
CA GLN A 377 5.81 15.75 13.55
C GLN A 377 6.92 15.47 12.53
N ARG A 378 7.77 14.46 12.79
CA ARG A 378 8.79 14.03 11.82
C ARG A 378 8.16 13.31 10.64
N MET A 379 7.19 12.43 10.89
CA MET A 379 6.43 11.75 9.84
C MET A 379 5.70 12.74 8.95
N GLU A 380 4.91 13.67 9.50
CA GLU A 380 4.18 14.69 8.74
C GLU A 380 5.07 15.59 7.89
N ARG A 381 6.30 15.88 8.34
CA ARG A 381 7.27 16.68 7.57
C ARG A 381 7.91 15.92 6.41
N GLN A 382 8.00 14.61 6.49
CA GLN A 382 8.71 13.77 5.52
C GLN A 382 7.77 12.90 4.67
N ALA A 383 6.51 12.76 5.08
CA ALA A 383 5.49 12.01 4.38
C ALA A 383 5.23 12.59 3.00
N THR A 384 5.01 11.70 2.04
CA THR A 384 4.57 12.10 0.70
C THR A 384 3.08 12.44 0.70
N PHE A 385 2.31 11.79 1.58
CA PHE A 385 0.86 11.90 1.66
C PHE A 385 0.41 12.51 2.99
N ARG A 386 -0.79 13.11 2.99
CA ARG A 386 -1.39 13.68 4.19
C ARG A 386 -2.23 12.64 4.92
N TYR A 387 -1.94 12.44 6.20
CA TYR A 387 -2.69 11.55 7.08
C TYR A 387 -3.53 12.36 8.08
N LYS A 388 -4.72 11.87 8.42
CA LYS A 388 -5.49 12.33 9.56
C LYS A 388 -4.93 11.67 10.82
N THR A 389 -4.75 12.43 11.89
CA THR A 389 -4.20 11.94 13.14
C THR A 389 -5.28 11.90 14.23
N LEU A 390 -5.45 10.74 14.86
CA LEU A 390 -6.29 10.54 16.03
C LEU A 390 -5.38 10.43 17.25
N THR A 391 -5.44 11.44 18.11
CA THR A 391 -4.59 11.48 19.30
C THR A 391 -5.26 10.76 20.47
N VAL A 392 -4.52 9.86 21.13
CA VAL A 392 -4.92 9.24 22.39
C VAL A 392 -4.11 9.73 23.56
N LYS A 393 -4.76 9.77 24.73
CA LYS A 393 -4.11 10.19 25.97
C LYS A 393 -2.99 9.24 26.38
N ASN A 394 -3.16 7.93 26.20
CA ASN A 394 -2.17 6.93 26.58
C ASN A 394 -1.49 6.33 25.35
N ASP A 395 -0.16 6.32 25.33
CA ASP A 395 0.64 5.72 24.25
C ASP A 395 0.39 4.20 24.13
N ASP A 396 0.12 3.51 25.25
CA ASP A 396 -0.19 2.08 25.21
C ASP A 396 -1.53 1.77 24.50
N ALA A 397 -2.43 2.77 24.41
CA ALA A 397 -3.70 2.64 23.69
C ALA A 397 -3.52 2.80 22.17
N VAL A 398 -2.38 3.33 21.69
CA VAL A 398 -2.06 3.41 20.25
C VAL A 398 -1.99 2.02 19.62
N ASN A 399 -1.61 1.02 20.42
CA ASN A 399 -1.41 -0.35 20.02
C ASN A 399 -2.72 -1.00 19.55
N CYS A 400 -2.96 -0.93 18.25
CA CYS A 400 -4.07 -1.56 17.57
C CYS A 400 -3.63 -2.38 16.36
N LEU A 401 -4.48 -3.32 15.95
CA LEU A 401 -4.32 -4.11 14.75
C LEU A 401 -5.45 -3.74 13.79
N ASN A 402 -5.10 -3.18 12.64
CA ASN A 402 -6.01 -3.03 11.52
C ASN A 402 -6.02 -4.33 10.71
N VAL A 403 -7.16 -5.01 10.69
CA VAL A 403 -7.36 -6.33 10.08
C VAL A 403 -8.66 -6.32 9.28
N ASN A 404 -8.57 -6.24 7.96
CA ASN A 404 -9.74 -6.16 7.09
C ASN A 404 -10.68 -5.01 7.53
N ASP A 405 -11.93 -5.31 7.88
CA ASP A 405 -12.91 -4.34 8.33
C ASP A 405 -12.87 -4.11 9.85
N TYR A 406 -11.88 -4.67 10.56
CA TYR A 406 -11.76 -4.65 12.01
C TYR A 406 -10.55 -3.85 12.48
N VAL A 407 -10.73 -3.11 13.57
CA VAL A 407 -9.65 -2.52 14.35
C VAL A 407 -9.71 -3.10 15.76
N ILE A 408 -8.74 -3.96 16.06
CA ILE A 408 -8.60 -4.63 17.34
C ILE A 408 -7.71 -3.76 18.23
N TYR A 409 -8.21 -3.33 19.39
CA TYR A 409 -7.49 -2.45 20.30
C TYR A 409 -7.52 -2.98 21.74
N ARG A 410 -6.56 -2.53 22.56
CA ARG A 410 -6.48 -2.90 23.98
C ARG A 410 -7.47 -2.12 24.84
N GLN A 411 -8.55 -2.77 25.26
CA GLN A 411 -9.56 -2.16 26.13
C GLN A 411 -9.11 -2.06 27.59
N ASP A 412 -8.10 -2.83 27.98
CA ASP A 412 -7.49 -2.85 29.31
C ASP A 412 -6.62 -1.60 29.61
N THR A 413 -6.53 -0.68 28.65
CA THR A 413 -5.81 0.59 28.83
C THR A 413 -6.77 1.74 29.20
N PRO A 414 -6.39 2.63 30.14
CA PRO A 414 -7.20 3.78 30.48
C PRO A 414 -7.35 4.72 29.28
N ASP A 415 -8.57 5.28 29.11
CA ASP A 415 -8.93 6.17 28.00
C ASP A 415 -8.85 5.54 26.58
N ALA A 416 -8.95 4.21 26.46
CA ALA A 416 -8.90 3.48 25.18
C ALA A 416 -10.08 3.72 24.21
N LYS A 417 -11.09 4.51 24.58
CA LYS A 417 -12.27 4.73 23.73
C LYS A 417 -11.93 5.72 22.60
N PHE A 418 -11.62 5.19 21.43
CA PHE A 418 -11.60 5.93 20.18
C PHE A 418 -13.02 5.98 19.60
N GLN A 419 -13.56 7.16 19.32
CA GLN A 419 -14.72 7.30 18.45
C GLN A 419 -14.20 7.55 17.03
N ILE A 420 -14.27 6.54 16.16
CA ILE A 420 -14.06 6.75 14.73
C ILE A 420 -15.37 7.29 14.16
N LEU A 421 -15.29 8.42 13.46
CA LEU A 421 -16.45 9.23 13.04
C LEU A 421 -17.18 8.70 11.79
N HIS A 422 -16.69 7.66 11.12
CA HIS A 422 -17.33 7.13 9.92
C HIS A 422 -17.19 5.59 9.79
N GLU A 423 -18.33 4.92 9.59
CA GLU A 423 -18.48 3.53 9.17
C GLU A 423 -17.80 3.29 7.80
N PRO A 424 -17.20 2.11 7.51
CA PRO A 424 -17.64 0.77 7.94
C PRO A 424 -16.73 0.01 8.93
N ILE A 425 -15.78 0.67 9.62
CA ILE A 425 -14.79 -0.02 10.46
C ILE A 425 -15.40 -0.51 11.79
N GLN A 426 -15.28 -1.82 12.08
CA GLN A 426 -15.68 -2.43 13.35
C GLN A 426 -14.58 -2.32 14.40
N MET A 427 -14.90 -1.70 15.54
CA MET A 427 -13.99 -1.55 16.65
C MET A 427 -14.19 -2.67 17.67
N VAL A 428 -13.15 -3.49 17.90
CA VAL A 428 -13.22 -4.60 18.86
C VAL A 428 -12.16 -4.41 19.94
N GLY A 429 -12.62 -4.34 21.20
CA GLY A 429 -11.75 -4.23 22.36
C GLY A 429 -11.41 -5.60 22.92
N ILE A 430 -10.12 -5.87 23.11
CA ILE A 430 -9.62 -7.10 23.76
C ILE A 430 -8.82 -6.78 25.01
N THR A 431 -8.76 -7.73 25.93
CA THR A 431 -7.91 -7.65 27.13
C THR A 431 -6.58 -8.32 26.86
N ALA A 432 -5.46 -7.57 26.86
CA ALA A 432 -4.15 -8.13 26.48
C ALA A 432 -3.00 -7.63 27.37
N ASP A 433 -3.22 -7.46 28.67
CA ASP A 433 -2.22 -6.90 29.59
C ASP A 433 -1.05 -7.85 29.87
N GLU A 434 -1.28 -9.16 29.98
CA GLU A 434 -0.20 -10.15 30.15
C GLU A 434 0.57 -10.35 28.84
N LEU A 435 -0.11 -10.35 27.69
CA LEU A 435 0.53 -10.37 26.38
C LEU A 435 1.42 -9.13 26.16
N ALA A 436 0.96 -7.95 26.58
CA ALA A 436 1.75 -6.73 26.49
C ALA A 436 3.01 -6.75 27.40
N LYS A 437 2.97 -7.50 28.52
CA LYS A 437 4.16 -7.74 29.37
C LYS A 437 5.19 -8.63 28.67
N ILE A 438 4.75 -9.55 27.82
CA ILE A 438 5.63 -10.38 26.96
C ILE A 438 6.29 -9.51 25.88
N GLY A 439 5.48 -8.70 25.18
CA GLY A 439 5.99 -7.76 24.17
C GLY A 439 4.95 -6.74 23.75
N SER A 440 5.26 -5.45 23.94
CA SER A 440 4.46 -4.33 23.43
C SER A 440 5.17 -3.71 22.22
N PRO A 441 4.46 -3.35 21.12
CA PRO A 441 3.01 -3.52 20.90
C PRO A 441 2.59 -4.97 20.62
N ILE A 442 1.28 -5.28 20.71
CA ILE A 442 0.73 -6.63 20.48
C ILE A 442 0.90 -7.07 19.02
N SER A 443 1.07 -6.11 18.11
CA SER A 443 1.48 -6.37 16.72
C SER A 443 2.83 -7.06 16.57
N ARG A 444 3.66 -7.11 17.61
CA ARG A 444 4.88 -7.94 17.61
C ARG A 444 4.57 -9.43 17.65
N LEU A 445 3.45 -9.83 18.27
CA LEU A 445 3.07 -11.24 18.48
C LEU A 445 2.31 -11.86 17.30
N VAL A 446 1.92 -11.04 16.31
CA VAL A 446 1.09 -11.47 15.19
C VAL A 446 1.71 -11.02 13.87
N LEU A 447 2.01 -11.96 12.99
CA LEU A 447 2.35 -11.69 11.60
C LEU A 447 1.10 -11.84 10.74
N LEU A 448 0.51 -10.71 10.38
CA LEU A 448 -0.61 -10.66 9.43
C LEU A 448 -0.09 -10.84 8.01
N THR A 449 -0.71 -11.75 7.27
CA THR A 449 -0.33 -12.06 5.89
C THR A 449 -1.54 -12.50 5.08
N THR A 450 -1.32 -12.78 3.81
CA THR A 450 -2.35 -13.27 2.91
C THR A 450 -1.79 -14.42 2.09
N LYS A 451 -2.56 -15.49 1.93
CA LYS A 451 -2.24 -16.55 0.99
C LYS A 451 -2.30 -15.99 -0.40
N MET A 452 -1.13 -15.85 -1.03
CA MET A 452 -1.06 -15.48 -2.42
C MET A 452 -1.67 -16.61 -3.23
N LYS A 453 -2.58 -16.28 -4.14
CA LYS A 453 -3.02 -17.26 -5.11
C LYS A 453 -1.87 -17.47 -6.08
N THR A 454 -1.15 -18.57 -5.90
CA THR A 454 -0.28 -19.08 -6.96
C THR A 454 -1.15 -19.37 -8.17
N LEU A 455 -0.60 -19.14 -9.36
CA LEU A 455 -1.26 -19.57 -10.60
C LEU A 455 -1.72 -21.03 -10.50
N LYS A 456 -1.00 -21.91 -9.76
CA LYS A 456 -1.33 -23.32 -9.50
C LYS A 456 -2.53 -23.60 -8.57
N SER A 457 -2.96 -22.68 -7.70
CA SER A 457 -4.09 -22.90 -6.77
C SER A 457 -5.44 -22.43 -7.31
N LEU A 458 -5.46 -21.91 -8.54
CA LEU A 458 -6.64 -21.49 -9.29
C LEU A 458 -7.14 -22.57 -10.28
N TRP A 459 -6.56 -23.78 -10.24
CA TRP A 459 -6.89 -24.91 -11.11
C TRP A 459 -7.79 -25.91 -10.40
#